data_AF-A0A8S3BRZ2-F1
#
_entry.id   AF-A0A8S3BRZ2-F1
#
_cell.length_a   1.000
_cell.length_b   1.000
_cell.length_c   1.000
_cell.angle_alpha   90.00
_cell.angle_beta   90.00
_cell.angle_gamma   90.00
#
_symmetry.space_group_name_H-M   'P 1'
#
loop_
_entity.id
_entity.type
_entity.pdbx_description
1 polymer ?
#
loop_
_entity_poly.entity_id
_entity_poly.type
_entity_poly.pdbx_seq_one_letter_code
_entity_poly.pdbx_strand_id
1 'polypeptide(L)' 'LKTLTADVHIVRGDFDDNPNFADQKVVTVGQFRIGLCHGHQIVPW' A
#
# COMPACT_ATOMS: atom_id res chain seq x y z
N LEU A 1 -4.37 11.17 8.98
CA LEU A 1 -4.65 10.84 7.56
C LEU A 1 -6.11 10.50 7.29
N LYS A 2 -6.75 9.61 8.06
CA LYS A 2 -8.20 9.33 7.93
C LYS A 2 -9.11 10.56 8.15
N THR A 3 -8.55 11.64 8.70
CA THR A 3 -9.19 12.95 8.85
C THR A 3 -9.18 13.80 7.58
N LEU A 4 -8.34 13.46 6.59
CA LEU A 4 -8.18 14.23 5.34
C LEU A 4 -9.05 13.69 4.21
N THR A 5 -9.27 12.37 4.18
CA THR A 5 -10.11 11.70 3.18
C THR A 5 -10.70 10.43 3.77
N ALA A 6 -11.86 10.03 3.25
CA ALA A 6 -12.54 8.80 3.64
C ALA A 6 -11.83 7.55 3.10
N ASP A 7 -11.17 7.65 1.94
CA ASP A 7 -10.51 6.51 1.29
C ASP A 7 -8.99 6.60 1.40
N VAL A 8 -8.41 5.74 2.25
CA VAL A 8 -6.97 5.64 2.49
C VAL A 8 -6.53 4.20 2.27
N HIS A 9 -5.54 4.01 1.40
CA HIS A 9 -4.95 2.71 1.13
C HIS A 9 -3.53 2.67 1.68
N ILE A 10 -3.23 1.63 2.47
CA ILE A 10 -1.94 1.46 3.16
C ILE A 10 -1.43 0.06 2.81
N VAL A 11 -0.13 -0.06 2.60
CA VAL A 11 0.60 -1.32 2.52
C VAL A 11 1.67 -1.34 3.60
N ARG A 12 2.07 -2.54 4.02
CA ARG A 12 2.97 -2.73 5.14
C ARG A 12 4.43 -2.48 4.75
N GLY A 13 5.12 -1.66 5.54
CA GLY A 13 6.57 -1.54 5.56
C GLY A 13 7.24 -2.41 6.63
N ASP A 14 8.56 -2.55 6.53
CA ASP A 14 9.36 -3.38 7.46
C ASP A 14 9.28 -2.93 8.91
N PHE A 15 9.06 -1.63 9.11
CA PHE A 15 9.01 -0.98 10.40
C PHE A 15 7.57 -0.68 10.86
N ASP A 16 6.56 -1.18 10.15
CA ASP A 16 5.17 -1.04 10.58
C ASP A 16 4.81 -2.14 11.60
N ASP A 17 4.42 -1.72 12.79
CA ASP A 17 4.02 -2.60 13.90
C ASP A 17 2.67 -3.30 13.68
N ASN A 18 1.85 -2.81 12.74
CA ASN A 18 0.53 -3.39 12.48
C ASN A 18 0.62 -4.53 11.45
N PRO A 19 0.48 -5.80 11.87
CA PRO A 19 0.59 -6.94 10.95
C PRO A 19 -0.63 -7.07 10.02
N ASN A 20 -1.71 -6.32 10.26
CA ASN A 20 -2.94 -6.40 9.45
C ASN A 20 -2.86 -5.60 8.14
N PHE A 21 -1.83 -4.80 7.94
CA PHE A 21 -1.61 -4.17 6.65
C PHE A 21 -1.11 -5.20 5.65
N ALA A 22 -1.67 -5.19 4.43
CA ALA A 22 -1.25 -6.09 3.37
C ALA A 22 0.10 -5.64 2.80
N ASP A 23 0.95 -6.59 2.37
CA ASP A 23 2.26 -6.26 1.77
C ASP A 23 2.13 -5.61 0.39
N GLN A 24 1.07 -5.96 -0.34
CA GLN A 24 0.74 -5.42 -1.65
C GLN A 24 -0.78 -5.21 -1.78
N LYS A 25 -1.17 -4.21 -2.57
CA LYS A 25 -2.58 -3.94 -2.88
C LYS A 25 -2.72 -3.42 -4.30
N VAL A 26 -3.76 -3.87 -5.01
CA VAL A 26 -4.16 -3.29 -6.29
C VAL A 26 -5.48 -2.57 -6.11
N VAL A 27 -5.54 -1.31 -6.52
CA VAL A 27 -6.75 -0.47 -6.47
C VAL A 27 -7.11 0.01 -7.86
N THR A 28 -8.41 0.18 -8.12
CA THR A 28 -8.88 0.67 -9.41
C THR A 28 -9.42 2.08 -9.22
N VAL A 29 -8.88 3.03 -10.00
CA VAL A 29 -9.32 4.43 -10.00
C VAL A 29 -9.67 4.81 -11.42
N GLY A 30 -10.96 4.97 -11.70
CA GLY A 30 -11.47 5.13 -13.06
C GLY A 30 -11.11 3.93 -13.93
N GLN A 31 -10.36 4.17 -15.01
CA GLN A 31 -9.90 3.11 -15.92
C GLN A 31 -8.51 2.57 -15.58
N PHE A 32 -7.85 3.10 -14.55
CA PHE A 32 -6.50 2.70 -14.17
C PHE A 32 -6.52 1.67 -13.05
N ARG A 33 -5.65 0.66 -13.17
CA ARG A 33 -5.32 -0.28 -12.09
C ARG A 33 -3.95 0.11 -11.54
N ILE A 34 -3.89 0.39 -10.25
CA ILE A 34 -2.70 0.90 -9.56
C ILE A 34 -2.25 -0.13 -8.54
N GLY A 35 -1.03 -0.64 -8.71
CA GLY A 35 -0.37 -1.48 -7.72
C GLY A 35 0.37 -0.64 -6.69
N LEU A 36 0.27 -1.02 -5.43
CA LEU A 36 0.96 -0.40 -4.31
C LEU A 36 1.73 -1.49 -3.54
N CYS A 37 2.98 -1.20 -3.22
CA CYS A 37 3.84 -1.98 -2.32
C CYS A 37 4.78 -1.02 -1.59
N HIS A 38 5.37 -1.44 -0.47
CA HIS A 38 6.36 -0.61 0.22
C HIS A 38 7.68 -0.51 -0.56
N GLY A 39 8.08 -1.58 -1.24
CA GLY A 39 9.21 -1.60 -2.17
C GLY A 39 10.49 -2.18 -1.58
N HIS A 40 10.57 -2.40 -0.26
CA HIS A 40 11.72 -3.08 0.36
C HIS A 40 11.87 -4.52 -0.15
N GLN A 41 10.78 -5.12 -0.63
CA GLN A 41 10.75 -6.46 -1.21
C GLN A 41 11.43 -6.52 -2.59
N ILE A 42 11.66 -5.38 -3.25
CA ILE A 42 12.23 -5.31 -4.60
C ILE A 42 13.74 -5.14 -4.49
N VAL A 43 14.47 -6.25 -4.64
CA VAL A 43 15.94 -6.28 -4.57
C VAL A 43 16.53 -6.27 -5.99
N PRO A 44 17.49 -5.37 -6.30
CA PRO A 44 18.20 -5.39 -7.58
C PRO A 44 18.99 -6.69 -7.79
N TRP A 45 19.16 -7.10 -9.03
CA TRP A 45 19.98 -8.27 -9.40
C TRP A 45 21.48 -8.01 -9.25
#